data_AF-A0A4Z1HEY7-F1
#
_entry.id   AF-A0A4Z1HEY7-F1
#
_cell.length_a   1.000
_cell.length_b   1.000
_cell.length_c   1.000
_cell.angle_alpha   90.00
_cell.angle_beta   90.00
_cell.angle_gamma   90.00
#
_symmetry.space_group_name_H-M   'P 1'
#
loop_
_entity.id
_entity.type
_entity.pdbx_description
1 polymer ?
#
loop_
_entity_poly.entity_id
_entity_poly.type
_entity_poly.pdbx_seq_one_letter_code
_entity_poly.pdbx_strand_id
1 'polypeptide(L)'
;MDRAIKVSKVKVCAGARATTISAVEAPRLWGYIEPWKTSSFARSIKVVGPAGVGKATSIGCMLFKYGGIPMDIMEVFQRDGITKYDQVPAKLAALKVVPTFDIPKYHISILDSSSDKKADCTILITSPDKLLENVNNDMKSTMAIQESDKIIILLNKMDMYDWSEEQFRRSKKEILDYLISLGKDITRVVIVPVSSTGGDNYIGTSLKSSWYVENSKPSATVLDALTSVLA
;
A
#
# COMPACT_ATOMS: atom_id res chain seq x y z
N MET A 1 -36.77 16.40 -32.73
CA MET A 1 -35.35 16.72 -32.99
C MET A 1 -34.53 16.04 -31.91
N ASP A 2 -34.27 14.74 -32.06
CA ASP A 2 -33.43 13.97 -31.14
C ASP A 2 -32.06 13.76 -31.79
N ARG A 3 -31.03 14.42 -31.26
CA ARG A 3 -29.64 14.15 -31.63
C ARG A 3 -29.02 13.23 -30.59
N ALA A 4 -29.00 11.94 -30.91
CA ALA A 4 -28.19 10.96 -30.21
C ALA A 4 -26.69 11.29 -30.40
N ILE A 5 -25.98 11.55 -29.30
CA ILE A 5 -24.53 11.75 -29.30
C ILE A 5 -23.85 10.38 -29.39
N LYS A 6 -23.15 10.16 -30.50
CA LYS A 6 -22.32 8.98 -30.76
C LYS A 6 -21.11 9.02 -29.81
N VAL A 7 -21.04 8.10 -28.84
CA VAL A 7 -19.85 7.92 -28.01
C VAL A 7 -18.89 6.98 -28.73
N SER A 8 -17.81 7.52 -29.28
CA SER A 8 -16.69 6.76 -29.85
C SER A 8 -15.83 6.18 -28.71
N LYS A 9 -15.54 4.88 -28.80
CA LYS A 9 -14.57 4.19 -27.92
C LYS A 9 -13.18 4.79 -28.13
N VAL A 10 -12.69 5.53 -27.15
CA VAL A 10 -11.28 5.98 -27.12
C VAL A 10 -10.43 4.86 -26.53
N LYS A 11 -9.50 4.37 -27.34
CA LYS A 11 -8.45 3.40 -26.98
C LYS A 11 -7.42 4.16 -26.12
N VAL A 12 -7.29 3.82 -24.84
CA VAL A 12 -6.29 4.45 -23.97
C VAL A 12 -4.96 3.71 -24.13
N CYS A 13 -3.98 4.40 -24.72
CA CYS A 13 -2.60 3.95 -24.81
C CYS A 13 -1.93 4.01 -23.42
N ALA A 14 -1.18 2.95 -23.09
CA ALA A 14 -0.34 2.88 -21.91
C ALA A 14 0.83 3.88 -22.02
N GLY A 15 0.91 4.80 -21.07
CA GLY A 15 2.04 5.70 -20.89
C GLY A 15 2.20 6.00 -19.41
N ALA A 16 3.31 5.58 -18.82
CA ALA A 16 3.64 5.81 -17.42
C ALA A 16 3.79 7.32 -17.15
N ARG A 17 2.87 7.88 -16.36
CA ARG A 17 3.08 9.15 -15.64
C ARG A 17 2.81 8.89 -14.17
N ALA A 18 3.59 9.51 -13.30
CA ALA A 18 3.31 9.57 -11.87
C ALA A 18 1.85 10.00 -11.67
N THR A 19 1.07 9.19 -10.98
CA THR A 19 -0.34 9.47 -10.69
C THR A 19 -0.39 10.75 -9.86
N THR A 20 -1.01 11.78 -10.40
CA THR A 20 -1.13 13.07 -9.72
C THR A 20 -2.39 12.98 -8.88
N ILE A 21 -2.27 13.12 -7.56
CA ILE A 21 -3.44 13.25 -6.68
C ILE A 21 -4.21 14.48 -7.17
N SER A 22 -5.26 14.22 -7.92
CA SER A 22 -6.15 15.22 -8.49
C SER A 22 -7.57 14.74 -8.24
N ALA A 23 -8.49 15.68 -8.07
CA ALA A 23 -9.92 15.40 -7.92
C ALA A 23 -10.47 14.51 -9.05
N VAL A 24 -9.79 14.51 -10.20
CA VAL A 24 -10.21 13.84 -11.44
C VAL A 24 -9.67 12.41 -11.54
N GLU A 25 -8.54 12.10 -10.89
CA GLU A 25 -8.00 10.74 -10.71
C GLU A 25 -8.41 10.09 -9.39
N ALA A 26 -8.99 10.86 -8.45
CA ALA A 26 -9.84 10.29 -7.41
C ALA A 26 -10.86 9.40 -8.14
N PRO A 27 -10.97 8.11 -7.81
CA PRO A 27 -11.71 7.19 -8.64
C PRO A 27 -13.09 7.77 -8.98
N ARG A 28 -13.52 7.66 -10.24
CA ARG A 28 -14.93 7.84 -10.67
C ARG A 28 -15.90 6.85 -9.99
N LEU A 29 -15.49 6.31 -8.85
CA LEU A 29 -16.19 5.46 -7.91
C LEU A 29 -16.74 6.26 -6.72
N TRP A 30 -16.49 7.57 -6.62
CA TRP A 30 -17.13 8.41 -5.59
C TRP A 30 -18.68 8.43 -5.72
N GLY A 31 -19.21 8.08 -6.90
CA GLY A 31 -20.65 7.86 -7.13
C GLY A 31 -21.13 6.40 -7.01
N TYR A 32 -20.24 5.45 -6.67
CA TYR A 32 -20.57 4.01 -6.59
C TYR A 32 -19.95 3.29 -5.37
N ILE A 33 -19.24 3.99 -4.49
CA ILE A 33 -18.69 3.43 -3.24
C ILE A 33 -19.24 4.20 -2.02
N GLU A 34 -20.53 4.03 -1.75
CA GLU A 34 -21.02 4.02 -0.37
C GLU A 34 -21.50 2.60 0.04
N PRO A 35 -20.61 1.60 0.21
CA PRO A 35 -20.98 0.43 1.01
C PRO A 35 -20.05 0.11 2.20
N TRP A 36 -18.94 0.84 2.44
CA TRP A 36 -18.03 0.46 3.53
C TRP A 36 -18.36 1.05 4.91
N LYS A 37 -19.49 1.76 5.07
CA LYS A 37 -20.02 2.11 6.41
C LYS A 37 -20.41 0.89 7.27
N THR A 38 -20.31 -0.33 6.74
CA THR A 38 -20.56 -1.59 7.45
C THR A 38 -19.29 -2.40 7.78
N SER A 39 -18.10 -1.78 7.79
CA SER A 39 -16.91 -2.44 8.34
C SER A 39 -17.05 -2.57 9.86
N SER A 40 -17.36 -3.79 10.33
CA SER A 40 -17.73 -4.04 11.73
C SER A 40 -16.55 -4.26 12.66
N PHE A 41 -15.36 -4.60 12.15
CA PHE A 41 -14.21 -4.96 12.97
C PHE A 41 -13.08 -3.94 12.85
N ALA A 42 -12.75 -3.30 13.98
CA ALA A 42 -11.57 -2.46 14.08
C ALA A 42 -10.30 -3.31 14.04
N ARG A 43 -9.36 -2.94 13.17
CA ARG A 43 -8.01 -3.50 13.06
C ARG A 43 -6.99 -2.37 13.05
N SER A 44 -5.78 -2.69 13.47
CA SER A 44 -4.67 -1.76 13.53
C SER A 44 -3.47 -2.32 12.78
N ILE A 45 -2.81 -1.46 12.00
CA ILE A 45 -1.58 -1.82 11.31
C ILE A 45 -0.44 -0.89 11.72
N LYS A 46 0.80 -1.39 11.72
CA LYS A 46 2.02 -0.58 11.88
C LYS A 46 2.83 -0.69 10.60
N VAL A 47 3.26 0.44 10.06
CA VAL A 47 4.08 0.48 8.84
C VAL A 47 5.53 0.80 9.21
N VAL A 48 6.44 -0.11 8.88
CA VAL A 48 7.86 -0.04 9.21
C VAL A 48 8.74 -0.28 7.98
N GLY A 49 10.03 -0.02 8.12
CA GLY A 49 11.03 -0.24 7.07
C GLY A 49 12.12 0.82 7.05
N PRO A 50 13.22 0.60 6.31
CA PRO A 50 14.37 1.50 6.29
C PRO A 50 14.07 2.92 5.78
N ALA A 51 15.03 3.83 5.95
CA ALA A 51 14.92 5.18 5.41
C ALA A 51 14.91 5.18 3.86
N GLY A 52 13.99 5.92 3.25
CA GLY A 52 13.93 6.10 1.79
C GLY A 52 13.38 4.90 0.99
N VAL A 53 12.74 3.92 1.62
CA VAL A 53 12.03 2.80 0.93
C VAL A 53 10.61 3.17 0.48
N GLY A 54 10.13 4.39 0.78
CA GLY A 54 8.83 4.88 0.34
C GLY A 54 7.67 4.63 1.32
N LYS A 55 7.93 4.63 2.63
CA LYS A 55 6.91 4.43 3.67
C LYS A 55 5.75 5.44 3.57
N ALA A 56 6.07 6.74 3.55
CA ALA A 56 5.06 7.80 3.46
C ALA A 56 4.24 7.69 2.16
N THR A 57 4.92 7.41 1.03
CA THR A 57 4.26 7.19 -0.27
C THR A 57 3.30 6.01 -0.22
N SER A 58 3.69 4.91 0.43
CA SER A 58 2.84 3.72 0.56
C SER A 58 1.63 3.97 1.45
N ILE A 59 1.82 4.65 2.58
CA ILE A 59 0.74 5.07 3.48
C ILE A 59 -0.24 5.98 2.73
N GLY A 60 0.25 7.01 2.05
CA GLY A 60 -0.60 7.92 1.27
C GLY A 60 -1.32 7.22 0.13
N CYS A 61 -0.68 6.26 -0.53
CA CYS A 61 -1.31 5.44 -1.56
C CYS A 61 -2.46 4.60 -1.00
N MET A 62 -2.26 3.93 0.14
CA MET A 62 -3.31 3.18 0.84
C MET A 62 -4.47 4.09 1.26
N LEU A 63 -4.18 5.23 1.90
CA LEU A 63 -5.20 6.18 2.33
C LEU A 63 -6.01 6.72 1.16
N PHE A 64 -5.36 7.06 0.05
CA PHE A 64 -6.06 7.57 -1.12
C PHE A 64 -6.90 6.49 -1.80
N LYS A 65 -6.35 5.29 -2.01
CA LYS A 65 -7.02 4.21 -2.76
C LYS A 65 -8.14 3.56 -1.96
N TYR A 66 -7.97 3.40 -0.65
CA TYR A 66 -8.94 2.73 0.22
C TYR A 66 -9.90 3.71 0.91
N GLY A 67 -10.06 4.93 0.38
CA GLY A 67 -11.06 5.89 0.88
C GLY A 67 -10.76 6.49 2.25
N GLY A 68 -9.51 6.46 2.71
CA GLY A 68 -9.07 7.04 3.99
C GLY A 68 -8.89 8.56 3.98
N ILE A 69 -9.26 9.26 2.90
CA ILE A 69 -9.21 10.72 2.80
C ILE A 69 -10.64 11.23 2.58
N PRO A 70 -11.28 11.79 3.62
CA PRO A 70 -12.59 12.42 3.51
C PRO A 70 -12.62 13.57 2.49
N MET A 71 -13.82 13.90 1.98
CA MET A 71 -13.98 14.91 0.91
C MET A 71 -13.54 16.32 1.34
N ASP A 72 -13.88 16.73 2.56
CA ASP A 72 -13.44 18.01 3.15
C ASP A 72 -11.92 18.10 3.26
N ILE A 73 -11.24 17.01 3.62
CA ILE A 73 -9.78 16.93 3.64
C ILE A 73 -9.20 16.97 2.21
N MET A 74 -9.88 16.35 1.24
CA MET A 74 -9.47 16.37 -0.16
C MET A 74 -9.51 17.79 -0.75
N GLU A 75 -10.50 18.61 -0.37
CA GLU A 75 -10.55 20.03 -0.77
C GLU A 75 -9.38 20.82 -0.18
N VAL A 76 -9.02 20.56 1.07
CA VAL A 76 -7.81 21.13 1.70
C VAL A 76 -6.55 20.72 0.95
N PHE A 77 -6.45 19.45 0.53
CA PHE A 77 -5.32 18.95 -0.23
C PHE A 77 -5.17 19.68 -1.57
N GLN A 78 -6.27 19.89 -2.28
CA GLN A 78 -6.26 20.64 -3.55
C GLN A 78 -5.88 22.10 -3.34
N ARG A 79 -6.46 22.77 -2.34
CA ARG A 79 -6.14 24.15 -2.00
C ARG A 79 -4.67 24.33 -1.65
N ASP A 80 -4.10 23.36 -0.94
CA ASP A 80 -2.74 23.42 -0.44
C ASP A 80 -1.72 22.77 -1.41
N GLY A 81 -2.15 22.36 -2.61
CA GLY A 81 -1.30 21.83 -3.67
C GLY A 81 -0.73 20.43 -3.41
N ILE A 82 -1.38 19.65 -2.55
CA ILE A 82 -1.00 18.26 -2.24
C ILE A 82 -1.35 17.36 -3.42
N THR A 83 -0.31 16.96 -4.15
CA THR A 83 -0.45 16.22 -5.43
C THR A 83 0.24 14.86 -5.42
N LYS A 84 0.99 14.52 -4.36
CA LYS A 84 1.77 13.29 -4.27
C LYS A 84 1.46 12.51 -2.99
N TYR A 85 1.51 11.19 -3.07
CA TYR A 85 1.17 10.31 -1.93
C TYR A 85 2.08 10.49 -0.72
N ASP A 86 3.35 10.83 -0.91
CA ASP A 86 4.32 11.04 0.17
C ASP A 86 3.99 12.26 1.05
N GLN A 87 3.25 13.23 0.53
CA GLN A 87 2.83 14.44 1.26
C GLN A 87 1.61 14.20 2.16
N VAL A 88 0.81 13.17 1.85
CA VAL A 88 -0.47 12.89 2.52
C VAL A 88 -0.31 12.67 4.03
N PRO A 89 0.59 11.80 4.53
CA PRO A 89 0.68 11.52 5.96
C PRO A 89 1.07 12.75 6.79
N ALA A 90 2.02 13.54 6.29
CA ALA A 90 2.45 14.78 6.95
C ALA A 90 1.30 15.81 7.00
N LYS A 91 0.49 15.89 5.94
CA LYS A 91 -0.65 16.79 5.89
C LYS A 91 -1.75 16.38 6.86
N LEU A 92 -2.09 15.09 6.93
CA LEU A 92 -3.07 14.58 7.91
C LEU A 92 -2.61 14.82 9.34
N ALA A 93 -1.32 14.60 9.64
CA ALA A 93 -0.75 14.88 10.95
C ALA A 93 -0.87 16.36 11.33
N ALA A 94 -0.59 17.29 10.39
CA ALA A 94 -0.76 18.72 10.59
C ALA A 94 -2.22 19.12 10.87
N LEU A 95 -3.18 18.39 10.28
CA LEU A 95 -4.62 18.56 10.51
C LEU A 95 -5.12 17.79 11.74
N LYS A 96 -4.24 17.08 12.46
CA LYS A 96 -4.56 16.21 13.60
C LYS A 96 -5.59 15.12 13.26
N VAL A 97 -5.60 14.67 12.02
CA VAL A 97 -6.46 13.57 11.55
C VAL A 97 -5.71 12.26 11.72
N VAL A 98 -6.33 11.30 12.42
CA VAL A 98 -5.77 9.96 12.56
C VAL A 98 -5.92 9.23 11.22
N PRO A 99 -4.83 8.68 10.65
CA PRO A 99 -4.89 7.97 9.38
C PRO A 99 -5.64 6.65 9.53
N THR A 100 -6.83 6.59 8.96
CA THR A 100 -7.69 5.39 8.91
C THR A 100 -8.19 5.16 7.49
N PHE A 101 -8.48 3.91 7.13
CA PHE A 101 -9.13 3.58 5.87
C PHE A 101 -9.98 2.31 6.00
N ASP A 102 -10.90 2.11 5.06
CA ASP A 102 -11.79 0.96 5.06
C ASP A 102 -11.43 -0.02 3.95
N ILE A 103 -11.43 -1.30 4.30
CA ILE A 103 -11.38 -2.43 3.36
C ILE A 103 -12.58 -3.34 3.63
N PRO A 104 -12.91 -4.30 2.76
CA PRO A 104 -14.00 -5.23 3.05
C PRO A 104 -13.85 -5.85 4.44
N LYS A 105 -14.90 -5.70 5.29
CA LYS A 105 -15.03 -6.18 6.67
C LYS A 105 -14.28 -5.40 7.77
N TYR A 106 -13.21 -4.68 7.45
CA TYR A 106 -12.33 -4.08 8.44
C TYR A 106 -12.22 -2.57 8.31
N HIS A 107 -12.29 -1.90 9.46
CA HIS A 107 -11.88 -0.51 9.61
C HIS A 107 -10.44 -0.49 10.14
N ILE A 108 -9.50 0.03 9.35
CA ILE A 108 -8.07 -0.05 9.66
C ILE A 108 -7.55 1.30 10.14
N SER A 109 -6.96 1.33 11.34
CA SER A 109 -6.17 2.45 11.83
C SER A 109 -4.68 2.21 11.62
N ILE A 110 -3.96 3.20 11.07
CA ILE A 110 -2.50 3.15 10.95
C ILE A 110 -1.90 3.72 12.24
N LEU A 111 -1.24 2.87 13.02
CA LEU A 111 -0.54 3.29 14.23
C LEU A 111 0.78 3.97 13.85
N ASP A 112 1.15 4.97 14.64
CA ASP A 112 2.49 5.57 14.53
C ASP A 112 3.54 4.50 14.81
N SER A 113 4.56 4.45 13.95
CA SER A 113 5.76 3.63 14.14
C SER A 113 6.45 3.84 15.49
N SER A 114 6.29 5.01 16.13
CA SER A 114 6.82 5.34 17.45
C SER A 114 5.92 4.93 18.61
N SER A 115 4.71 4.46 18.35
CA SER A 115 3.80 4.03 19.41
C SER A 115 4.20 2.66 19.99
N ASP A 116 4.15 2.54 21.31
CA ASP A 116 4.38 1.26 22.03
C ASP A 116 3.19 0.28 21.88
N LYS A 117 2.10 0.72 21.24
CA LYS A 117 0.95 -0.13 21.00
C LYS A 117 1.29 -1.20 19.96
N LYS A 118 1.08 -2.47 20.32
CA LYS A 118 1.13 -3.60 19.39
C LYS A 118 -0.01 -3.47 18.37
N ALA A 119 0.31 -3.61 17.09
CA ALA A 119 -0.66 -3.62 16.00
C ALA A 119 -1.16 -5.06 15.75
N ASP A 120 -2.33 -5.18 15.12
CA ASP A 120 -2.85 -6.49 14.66
C ASP A 120 -2.03 -7.06 13.50
N CYS A 121 -1.37 -6.21 12.71
CA CYS A 121 -0.47 -6.60 11.64
C CYS A 121 0.64 -5.56 11.44
N THR A 122 1.85 -6.03 11.15
CA THR A 122 2.98 -5.18 10.74
C THR A 122 3.17 -5.26 9.24
N ILE A 123 3.27 -4.12 8.58
CA ILE A 123 3.65 -4.00 7.17
C ILE A 123 5.09 -3.54 7.10
N LEU A 124 6.00 -4.41 6.66
CA LEU A 124 7.37 -4.04 6.35
C LEU A 124 7.45 -3.58 4.89
N ILE A 125 7.92 -2.36 4.68
CA ILE A 125 8.20 -1.83 3.35
C ILE A 125 9.70 -1.88 3.13
N THR A 126 10.12 -2.51 2.05
CA THR A 126 11.52 -2.57 1.63
C THR A 126 11.62 -2.38 0.12
N SER A 127 12.83 -2.25 -0.41
CA SER A 127 13.09 -2.14 -1.84
C SER A 127 14.37 -2.89 -2.20
N PRO A 128 14.55 -3.35 -3.45
CA PRO A 128 15.70 -4.19 -3.80
C PRO A 128 17.08 -3.59 -3.48
N ASP A 129 17.21 -2.25 -3.44
CA ASP A 129 18.42 -1.52 -3.04
C ASP A 129 18.70 -1.51 -1.52
N LYS A 130 17.75 -1.88 -0.66
CA LYS A 130 17.81 -1.61 0.80
C LYS A 130 17.39 -2.79 1.69
N LEU A 131 17.76 -4.01 1.31
CA LEU A 131 17.24 -5.23 1.93
C LEU A 131 17.92 -5.66 3.23
N LEU A 132 19.17 -6.11 3.20
CA LEU A 132 19.74 -6.86 4.33
C LEU A 132 20.39 -5.97 5.40
N GLU A 133 21.32 -5.10 5.03
CA GLU A 133 22.05 -4.28 6.01
C GLU A 133 21.15 -3.21 6.64
N ASN A 134 20.29 -2.60 5.83
CA ASN A 134 19.51 -1.45 6.28
C ASN A 134 18.31 -1.84 7.16
N VAL A 135 17.73 -3.03 6.97
CA VAL A 135 16.66 -3.53 7.85
C VAL A 135 17.26 -4.01 9.17
N ASN A 136 18.39 -4.74 9.13
CA ASN A 136 19.11 -5.17 10.34
C ASN A 136 19.53 -3.99 11.22
N ASN A 137 19.97 -2.89 10.60
CA ASN A 137 20.37 -1.68 11.32
C ASN A 137 19.18 -0.81 11.76
N ASP A 138 17.96 -1.09 11.28
CA ASP A 138 16.75 -0.41 11.71
C ASP A 138 16.11 -1.15 12.89
N MET A 139 16.59 -0.81 14.09
CA MET A 139 16.13 -1.38 15.36
C MET A 139 14.61 -1.30 15.52
N LYS A 140 13.97 -0.22 15.07
CA LYS A 140 12.51 -0.04 15.18
C LYS A 140 11.76 -1.02 14.29
N SER A 141 12.22 -1.21 13.06
CA SER A 141 11.63 -2.18 12.13
C SER A 141 11.79 -3.61 12.66
N THR A 142 12.99 -3.95 13.16
CA THR A 142 13.26 -5.28 13.73
C THR A 142 12.36 -5.57 14.93
N MET A 143 12.21 -4.62 15.86
CA MET A 143 11.33 -4.76 17.04
C MET A 143 9.86 -4.95 16.64
N ALA A 144 9.34 -4.11 15.73
CA ALA A 144 7.95 -4.21 15.27
C ALA A 144 7.66 -5.53 14.54
N ILE A 145 8.66 -6.11 13.87
CA ILE A 145 8.58 -7.44 13.28
C ILE A 145 8.54 -8.49 14.39
N GLN A 146 9.47 -8.44 15.35
CA GLN A 146 9.55 -9.38 16.47
C GLN A 146 8.28 -9.42 17.32
N GLU A 147 7.63 -8.29 17.56
CA GLU A 147 6.37 -8.20 18.32
C GLU A 147 5.14 -8.70 17.54
N SER A 148 5.18 -8.68 16.21
CA SER A 148 4.02 -8.99 15.37
C SER A 148 3.93 -10.46 14.99
N ASP A 149 2.72 -11.02 15.07
CA ASP A 149 2.41 -12.37 14.64
C ASP A 149 1.96 -12.42 13.16
N LYS A 150 1.50 -11.28 12.64
CA LYS A 150 0.98 -11.11 11.28
C LYS A 150 1.85 -10.10 10.53
N ILE A 151 2.45 -10.51 9.42
CA ILE A 151 3.42 -9.70 8.68
C ILE A 151 3.07 -9.71 7.20
N ILE A 152 2.99 -8.52 6.62
CA ILE A 152 2.91 -8.30 5.17
C ILE A 152 4.19 -7.57 4.76
N ILE A 153 4.80 -7.99 3.65
CA ILE A 153 5.96 -7.32 3.08
C ILE A 153 5.55 -6.65 1.77
N LEU A 154 5.86 -5.36 1.64
CA LEU A 154 5.75 -4.64 0.39
C LEU A 154 7.17 -4.48 -0.19
N LEU A 155 7.47 -5.22 -1.25
CA LEU A 155 8.69 -4.98 -2.03
C LEU A 155 8.42 -3.85 -3.00
N ASN A 156 8.74 -2.63 -2.55
CA ASN A 156 8.42 -1.38 -3.23
C ASN A 156 9.47 -1.01 -4.29
N LYS A 157 9.11 -0.03 -5.12
CA LYS A 157 9.92 0.52 -6.23
C LYS A 157 10.20 -0.47 -7.35
N MET A 158 9.35 -1.48 -7.56
CA MET A 158 9.56 -2.46 -8.64
C MET A 158 9.57 -1.82 -10.04
N ASP A 159 9.01 -0.62 -10.18
CA ASP A 159 9.13 0.21 -11.38
C ASP A 159 10.58 0.64 -11.69
N MET A 160 11.44 0.79 -10.69
CA MET A 160 12.87 1.09 -10.88
C MET A 160 13.69 -0.13 -11.32
N TYR A 161 13.07 -1.31 -11.30
CA TYR A 161 13.69 -2.59 -11.67
C TYR A 161 12.92 -3.26 -12.81
N ASP A 162 12.19 -2.46 -13.60
CA ASP A 162 11.38 -2.91 -14.75
C ASP A 162 10.47 -4.10 -14.43
N TRP A 163 9.99 -4.18 -13.19
CA TRP A 163 9.19 -5.29 -12.70
C TRP A 163 9.86 -6.67 -12.92
N SER A 164 11.18 -6.74 -12.79
CA SER A 164 11.95 -7.97 -12.97
C SER A 164 11.55 -9.06 -11.96
N GLU A 165 11.11 -10.20 -12.50
CA GLU A 165 10.77 -11.38 -11.72
C GLU A 165 12.00 -11.97 -11.01
N GLU A 166 13.15 -11.98 -11.68
CA GLU A 166 14.41 -12.46 -11.10
C GLU A 166 14.81 -11.62 -9.89
N GLN A 167 14.73 -10.29 -10.02
CA GLN A 167 15.03 -9.37 -8.93
C GLN A 167 14.05 -9.60 -7.75
N PHE A 168 12.77 -9.75 -8.04
CA PHE A 168 11.77 -10.06 -7.01
C PHE A 168 12.09 -11.38 -6.30
N ARG A 169 12.39 -12.45 -7.03
CA ARG A 169 12.69 -13.77 -6.43
C ARG A 169 13.93 -13.72 -5.55
N ARG A 170 14.97 -13.04 -6.00
CA ARG A 170 16.18 -12.81 -5.20
C ARG A 170 15.85 -12.08 -3.90
N SER A 171 15.18 -10.94 -4.00
CA SER A 171 14.77 -10.14 -2.84
C SER A 171 13.83 -10.93 -1.91
N LYS A 172 12.88 -11.68 -2.45
CA LYS A 172 11.97 -12.55 -1.68
C LYS A 172 12.77 -13.55 -0.86
N LYS A 173 13.74 -14.24 -1.43
CA LYS A 173 14.59 -15.19 -0.69
C LYS A 173 15.33 -14.49 0.46
N GLU A 174 16.00 -13.36 0.19
CA GLU A 174 16.74 -12.61 1.20
C GLU A 174 15.85 -12.14 2.36
N ILE A 175 14.62 -11.68 2.07
CA ILE A 175 13.63 -11.27 3.09
C ILE A 175 13.21 -12.47 3.94
N LEU A 176 12.91 -13.60 3.31
CA LEU A 176 12.46 -14.80 4.02
C LEU A 176 13.57 -15.34 4.93
N ASP A 177 14.82 -15.38 4.47
CA ASP A 177 15.97 -15.79 5.28
C ASP A 177 16.14 -14.87 6.50
N TYR A 178 15.97 -13.56 6.33
CA TYR A 178 15.95 -12.61 7.45
C TYR A 178 14.82 -12.89 8.45
N LEU A 179 13.58 -13.11 7.97
CA LEU A 179 12.45 -13.42 8.85
C LEU A 179 12.63 -14.73 9.62
N ILE A 180 13.22 -15.75 8.98
CA ILE A 180 13.60 -17.01 9.65
C ILE A 180 14.61 -16.74 10.77
N SER A 181 15.62 -15.89 10.52
CA SER A 181 16.61 -15.54 11.55
C SER A 181 16.00 -14.84 12.78
N LEU A 182 14.86 -14.17 12.59
CA LEU A 182 14.06 -13.57 13.67
C LEU A 182 13.06 -14.54 14.31
N GLY A 183 13.05 -15.81 13.91
CA GLY A 183 12.14 -16.85 14.43
C GLY A 183 10.70 -16.72 13.94
N LYS A 184 10.47 -16.11 12.76
CA LYS A 184 9.11 -15.93 12.21
C LYS A 184 8.68 -17.11 11.32
N ASP A 185 7.39 -17.41 11.39
CA ASP A 185 6.74 -18.39 10.52
C ASP A 185 6.52 -17.78 9.13
N ILE A 186 7.44 -18.08 8.21
CA ILE A 186 7.39 -17.58 6.84
C ILE A 186 6.19 -18.10 6.03
N THR A 187 5.52 -19.17 6.46
CA THR A 187 4.35 -19.71 5.74
C THR A 187 3.15 -18.77 5.81
N ARG A 188 3.15 -17.84 6.77
CA ARG A 188 2.09 -16.85 6.99
C ARG A 188 2.44 -15.47 6.44
N VAL A 189 3.63 -15.31 5.86
CA VAL A 189 4.13 -14.04 5.35
C VAL A 189 3.71 -13.89 3.90
N VAL A 190 3.10 -12.75 3.57
CA VAL A 190 2.73 -12.39 2.20
C VAL A 190 3.66 -11.30 1.70
N ILE A 191 4.30 -11.50 0.53
CA ILE A 191 5.23 -10.53 -0.06
C ILE A 191 4.67 -10.02 -1.38
N VAL A 192 4.27 -8.75 -1.43
CA VAL A 192 3.65 -8.14 -2.61
C VAL A 192 4.66 -7.21 -3.31
N PRO A 193 4.97 -7.41 -4.61
CA PRO A 193 5.72 -6.44 -5.40
C PRO A 193 4.83 -5.22 -5.68
N VAL A 194 5.30 -4.01 -5.35
CA VAL A 194 4.51 -2.79 -5.53
C VAL A 194 5.33 -1.65 -6.14
N SER A 195 4.63 -0.70 -6.75
CA SER A 195 5.13 0.65 -6.99
C SER A 195 4.19 1.63 -6.33
N SER A 196 4.65 2.25 -5.24
CA SER A 196 3.80 3.14 -4.44
C SER A 196 3.61 4.52 -5.06
N THR A 197 4.54 4.94 -5.91
CA THR A 197 4.44 6.17 -6.71
C THR A 197 3.40 6.02 -7.83
N GLY A 198 3.38 4.87 -8.52
CA GLY A 198 2.39 4.54 -9.55
C GLY A 198 1.08 3.96 -9.00
N GLY A 199 1.07 3.50 -7.75
CA GLY A 199 -0.07 2.85 -7.13
C GLY A 199 -0.42 1.48 -7.72
N ASP A 200 0.56 0.80 -8.31
CA ASP A 200 0.44 -0.55 -8.87
C ASP A 200 0.35 -1.61 -7.74
N ASN A 201 -0.47 -2.64 -7.94
CA ASN A 201 -0.69 -3.78 -7.01
C ASN A 201 -1.31 -3.44 -5.65
N TYR A 202 -1.91 -2.26 -5.47
CA TYR A 202 -2.64 -1.90 -4.24
C TYR A 202 -4.09 -2.42 -4.22
N ILE A 203 -4.90 -2.07 -5.23
CA ILE A 203 -6.28 -2.56 -5.39
C ILE A 203 -6.38 -3.55 -6.54
N GLY A 204 -5.87 -3.14 -7.70
CA GLY A 204 -5.90 -3.91 -8.93
C GLY A 204 -4.51 -4.45 -9.25
N THR A 205 -4.50 -5.54 -9.98
CA THR A 205 -3.29 -6.23 -10.42
C THR A 205 -2.66 -5.48 -11.59
N SER A 206 -1.34 -5.33 -11.57
CA SER A 206 -0.59 -4.71 -12.65
C SER A 206 -0.22 -5.75 -13.70
N LEU A 207 -0.47 -5.43 -14.97
CA LEU A 207 0.01 -6.25 -16.11
C LEU A 207 1.54 -6.32 -16.15
N LYS A 208 2.24 -5.35 -15.53
CA LYS A 208 3.70 -5.31 -15.43
C LYS A 208 4.26 -6.45 -14.57
N SER A 209 3.44 -7.00 -13.67
CA SER A 209 3.78 -8.11 -12.79
C SER A 209 2.91 -9.34 -13.08
N SER A 210 2.65 -9.64 -14.36
CA SER A 210 1.83 -10.81 -14.75
C SER A 210 2.41 -12.15 -14.30
N TRP A 211 3.71 -12.20 -14.05
CA TRP A 211 4.44 -13.35 -13.54
C TRP A 211 4.22 -13.59 -12.03
N TYR A 212 3.76 -12.58 -11.28
CA TYR A 212 3.64 -12.68 -9.83
C TYR A 212 2.44 -13.54 -9.44
N VAL A 213 2.72 -14.62 -8.71
CA VAL A 213 1.75 -15.56 -8.15
C VAL A 213 2.09 -15.75 -6.67
N GLU A 214 1.09 -15.65 -5.80
CA GLU A 214 1.25 -15.89 -4.37
C GLU A 214 0.16 -16.86 -3.90
N ASN A 215 0.55 -17.94 -3.21
CA ASN A 215 -0.36 -18.99 -2.74
C ASN A 215 -1.32 -19.51 -3.82
N SER A 216 -0.78 -19.78 -5.03
CA SER A 216 -1.54 -20.22 -6.20
C SER A 216 -2.62 -19.25 -6.69
N LYS A 217 -2.72 -18.05 -6.11
CA LYS A 217 -3.52 -16.95 -6.62
C LYS A 217 -2.63 -16.09 -7.53
N PRO A 218 -2.92 -16.04 -8.84
CA PRO A 218 -2.22 -15.13 -9.72
C PRO A 218 -2.51 -13.69 -9.27
N SER A 219 -1.45 -12.92 -9.10
CA SER A 219 -1.48 -11.47 -8.87
C SER A 219 -2.21 -11.06 -7.59
N ALA A 220 -1.69 -11.42 -6.41
CA ALA A 220 -2.20 -10.89 -5.15
C ALA A 220 -1.92 -9.37 -5.03
N THR A 221 -2.89 -8.61 -4.52
CA THR A 221 -2.74 -7.17 -4.25
C THR A 221 -2.52 -6.91 -2.76
N VAL A 222 -2.14 -5.68 -2.40
CA VAL A 222 -2.06 -5.26 -0.99
C VAL A 222 -3.43 -5.41 -0.31
N LEU A 223 -4.53 -5.10 -1.01
CA LEU A 223 -5.88 -5.32 -0.51
C LEU A 223 -6.17 -6.79 -0.22
N ASP A 224 -5.77 -7.70 -1.11
CA ASP A 224 -5.92 -9.14 -0.91
C ASP A 224 -5.09 -9.63 0.30
N ALA A 225 -3.84 -9.16 0.40
CA ALA A 225 -2.96 -9.50 1.51
C ALA A 225 -3.53 -9.03 2.85
N LEU A 226 -4.01 -7.78 2.93
CA LEU A 226 -4.65 -7.24 4.13
C LEU A 226 -5.90 -8.04 4.50
N THR A 227 -6.76 -8.34 3.53
CA THR A 227 -8.00 -9.10 3.77
C THR A 227 -7.72 -10.51 4.25
N SER A 228 -6.71 -11.18 3.68
CA SER A 228 -6.34 -12.55 4.04
C SER A 228 -5.59 -12.65 5.36
N VAL A 229 -4.70 -11.70 5.66
CA VAL A 229 -3.86 -11.74 6.87
C VAL A 229 -4.64 -11.23 8.08
N LEU A 230 -5.54 -10.24 7.92
CA LEU A 230 -6.35 -9.69 9.03
C LEU A 230 -7.62 -10.50 9.33
N ALA A 231 -7.95 -11.49 8.49
CA ALA A 231 -8.91 -12.54 8.79
C ALA A 231 -8.63 -13.18 10.17
#